data_AF-A0AAN9V149-F1
#
_entry.id   AF-A0AAN9V149-F1
#
_cell.length_a   1.000
_cell.length_b   1.000
_cell.length_c   1.000
_cell.angle_alpha   90.00
_cell.angle_beta   90.00
_cell.angle_gamma   90.00
#
_symmetry.space_group_name_H-M   'P 1'
#
loop_
_entity.id
_entity.type
_entity.pdbx_description
1 polymer ?
#
loop_
_entity_poly.entity_id
_entity_poly.type
_entity_poly.pdbx_seq_one_letter_code
_entity_poly.pdbx_strand_id
1 'polypeptide(L)'
;PAGKDLSACVADMRLLCPPTTGPALCAAILASTASASASGGYLDSLSAGAQQMFTESMGWMDTFYDSKAGYLYDFSASTALRHETRSSVWYAFGLLARNRGDDVAEAEKIIANVISGQFKVESEEWSVIDR
;
A
#
# COMPACT_ATOMS: atom_id res chain seq x y z
N PRO A 1 -7.54 16.02 -34.17
CA PRO A 1 -6.91 15.79 -32.86
C PRO A 1 -7.43 14.50 -32.23
N ALA A 2 -6.59 13.46 -32.30
CA ALA A 2 -6.76 12.10 -31.79
C ALA A 2 -7.33 12.04 -30.36
N GLY A 3 -8.11 11.05 -29.91
CA GLY A 3 -8.38 9.67 -30.35
C GLY A 3 -8.56 8.88 -29.04
N LYS A 4 -9.78 8.57 -28.60
CA LYS A 4 -10.52 7.33 -28.88
C LYS A 4 -9.62 6.09 -28.76
N ASP A 5 -9.66 5.41 -27.61
CA ASP A 5 -10.11 4.00 -27.50
C ASP A 5 -9.75 3.38 -26.14
N LEU A 6 -10.76 3.25 -25.28
CA LEU A 6 -10.78 2.42 -24.06
C LEU A 6 -11.06 0.93 -24.40
N SER A 7 -10.69 0.48 -25.60
CA SER A 7 -11.04 -0.85 -26.16
C SER A 7 -9.80 -1.65 -26.57
N ALA A 8 -8.80 -1.76 -25.67
CA ALA A 8 -7.67 -2.67 -25.85
C ALA A 8 -7.46 -3.64 -24.67
N CYS A 9 -8.26 -3.51 -23.60
CA CYS A 9 -8.47 -4.61 -22.66
C CYS A 9 -9.41 -5.62 -23.32
N VAL A 10 -8.91 -6.82 -23.61
CA VAL A 10 -9.72 -8.03 -23.89
C VAL A 10 -10.41 -8.09 -25.26
N ALA A 11 -9.63 -7.98 -26.34
CA ALA A 11 -9.93 -8.66 -27.60
C ALA A 11 -8.57 -9.08 -28.18
N ASP A 12 -8.16 -10.34 -28.16
CA ASP A 12 -8.70 -11.36 -29.05
C ASP A 12 -8.38 -12.76 -28.46
N MET A 13 -9.26 -13.25 -27.58
CA MET A 13 -9.23 -14.64 -27.11
C MET A 13 -10.03 -15.50 -28.08
N ARG A 14 -9.55 -15.62 -29.32
CA ARG A 14 -10.01 -16.66 -30.24
C ARG A 14 -8.83 -17.49 -30.72
N LEU A 15 -8.77 -18.68 -30.12
CA LEU A 15 -8.64 -19.94 -30.86
C LEU A 15 -7.57 -19.93 -31.95
N LEU A 16 -6.34 -20.27 -31.58
CA LEU A 16 -5.47 -21.02 -32.48
C LEU A 16 -4.67 -22.04 -31.67
N CYS A 17 -5.20 -23.25 -31.63
CA CYS A 17 -4.47 -24.46 -31.30
C CYS A 17 -3.39 -24.69 -32.38
N PRO A 18 -2.14 -25.04 -32.01
CA PRO A 18 -1.29 -25.82 -32.88
C PRO A 18 -1.11 -27.25 -32.33
N PRO A 19 -0.93 -28.24 -33.22
CA PRO A 19 -0.87 -29.65 -32.86
C PRO A 19 0.52 -29.99 -32.32
N THR A 20 0.61 -30.74 -31.22
CA THR A 20 1.88 -31.30 -30.76
C THR A 20 1.85 -32.82 -30.80
N THR A 21 2.29 -33.36 -31.94
CA THR A 21 2.94 -34.68 -32.02
C THR A 21 4.31 -34.62 -31.36
N GLY A 22 4.57 -35.55 -30.43
CA GLY A 22 5.92 -36.03 -30.11
C GLY A 22 6.55 -35.49 -28.81
N PRO A 23 7.07 -36.38 -27.93
CA PRO A 23 7.72 -35.99 -26.68
C PRO A 23 9.24 -35.89 -26.86
N ALA A 24 9.83 -34.73 -26.54
CA ALA A 24 11.27 -34.62 -26.32
C ALA A 24 11.59 -33.48 -25.34
N LEU A 25 12.13 -33.90 -24.20
CA LEU A 25 12.88 -33.16 -23.20
C LEU A 25 13.57 -31.86 -23.70
N CYS A 26 13.28 -30.73 -23.05
CA CYS A 26 14.23 -29.61 -22.90
C CYS A 26 13.89 -28.84 -21.62
N ALA A 27 14.74 -28.97 -20.60
CA ALA A 27 14.71 -28.12 -19.42
C ALA A 27 15.22 -26.71 -19.78
N ALA A 28 14.48 -25.67 -19.39
CA ALA A 28 14.99 -24.31 -19.34
C ALA A 28 14.27 -23.54 -18.22
N ILE A 29 15.07 -23.06 -17.28
CA ILE A 29 14.71 -22.19 -16.16
C ILE A 29 14.21 -20.85 -16.72
N LEU A 30 13.01 -20.41 -16.33
CA LEU A 30 12.61 -19.01 -16.45
C LEU A 30 12.05 -18.53 -15.11
N ALA A 31 12.94 -17.90 -14.36
CA ALA A 31 12.63 -17.08 -13.20
C ALA A 31 11.60 -16.01 -13.60
N SER A 32 10.44 -16.03 -12.95
CA SER A 32 9.49 -14.91 -13.03
C SER A 32 9.89 -13.86 -12.01
N THR A 33 10.93 -13.09 -12.31
CA THR A 33 11.11 -11.78 -11.67
C THR A 33 10.15 -10.82 -12.37
N ALA A 34 8.92 -10.74 -11.86
CA ALA A 34 8.09 -9.58 -12.13
C ALA A 34 8.77 -8.39 -11.43
N SER A 35 9.65 -7.71 -12.16
CA SER A 35 10.14 -6.41 -11.74
C SER A 35 8.95 -5.47 -11.76
N ALA A 36 8.30 -5.31 -10.61
CA ALA A 36 7.47 -4.14 -10.38
C ALA A 36 8.41 -2.95 -10.54
N SER A 37 8.35 -2.27 -11.69
CA SER A 37 9.00 -0.99 -11.89
C SER A 37 8.45 -0.07 -10.82
N ALA A 38 9.23 0.13 -9.74
CA ALA A 38 9.01 1.25 -8.86
C ALA A 38 9.06 2.48 -9.76
N SER A 39 7.95 3.18 -9.88
CA SER A 39 7.93 4.52 -10.44
C SER A 39 9.03 5.30 -9.72
N GLY A 40 10.05 5.74 -10.47
CA GLY A 40 11.20 6.47 -9.95
C GLY A 40 10.74 7.66 -9.12
N GLY A 41 10.61 7.43 -7.82
CA GLY A 41 9.82 8.26 -6.91
C GLY A 41 10.70 9.20 -6.12
N TYR A 42 10.08 10.02 -5.27
CA TYR A 42 10.79 10.84 -4.29
C TYR A 42 11.83 10.02 -3.50
N LEU A 43 11.52 8.76 -3.19
CA LEU A 43 12.43 7.86 -2.48
C LEU A 43 13.73 7.59 -3.25
N ASP A 44 13.70 7.48 -4.58
CA ASP A 44 14.91 7.23 -5.39
C ASP A 44 15.84 8.45 -5.43
N SER A 45 15.32 9.64 -5.15
CA SER A 45 16.11 10.87 -5.03
C SER A 45 16.83 11.02 -3.68
N LEU A 46 16.47 10.20 -2.69
CA LEU A 46 17.08 10.23 -1.36
C LEU A 46 18.45 9.55 -1.37
N SER A 47 19.28 9.89 -0.39
CA SER A 47 20.53 9.18 -0.15
C SER A 47 20.28 7.72 0.21
N ALA A 48 21.25 6.83 -0.06
CA ALA A 48 21.13 5.41 0.26
C ALA A 48 20.77 5.15 1.74
N GLY A 49 21.36 5.91 2.67
CA GLY A 49 21.03 5.81 4.09
C GLY A 49 19.59 6.22 4.41
N ALA A 50 19.07 7.26 3.75
CA ALA A 50 17.69 7.69 3.95
C ALA A 50 16.68 6.68 3.36
N GLN A 51 16.97 6.10 2.19
CA GLN A 51 16.17 5.02 1.61
C GLN A 51 16.14 3.79 2.53
N GLN A 52 17.28 3.43 3.12
CA GLN A 52 17.35 2.33 4.08
C GLN A 52 16.52 2.63 5.32
N MET A 53 16.71 3.79 5.96
CA MET A 53 15.95 4.15 7.16
C MET A 53 14.44 4.17 6.90
N PHE A 54 14.01 4.68 5.74
CA PHE A 54 12.61 4.63 5.33
C PHE A 54 12.12 3.19 5.20
N THR A 55 12.87 2.34 4.49
CA THR A 55 12.49 0.93 4.24
C THR A 55 12.39 0.14 5.55
N GLU A 56 13.37 0.27 6.44
CA GLU A 56 13.36 -0.41 7.75
C GLU A 56 12.23 0.11 8.64
N SER A 57 11.98 1.42 8.66
CA SER A 57 10.89 2.01 9.45
C SER A 57 9.52 1.54 8.96
N MET A 58 9.32 1.51 7.64
CA MET A 58 8.09 0.97 7.04
C MET A 58 7.93 -0.51 7.34
N GLY A 59 8.99 -1.32 7.18
CA GLY A 59 8.97 -2.74 7.49
C GLY A 59 8.63 -3.03 8.96
N TRP A 60 9.13 -2.20 9.88
CA TRP A 60 8.74 -2.29 11.30
C TRP A 60 7.27 -1.95 11.52
N MET A 61 6.76 -0.86 10.93
CA MET A 61 5.34 -0.49 11.06
C MET A 61 4.39 -1.50 10.42
N ASP A 62 4.78 -2.15 9.32
CA ASP A 62 4.00 -3.22 8.67
C ASP A 62 3.68 -4.36 9.67
N THR A 63 4.55 -4.63 10.65
CA THR A 63 4.32 -5.68 11.66
C THR A 63 3.21 -5.35 12.67
N PHE A 64 2.86 -4.07 12.82
CA PHE A 64 1.81 -3.59 13.71
C PHE A 64 0.51 -3.27 12.98
N TYR A 65 0.50 -3.37 11.65
CA TYR A 65 -0.66 -2.97 10.86
C TYR A 65 -1.79 -4.01 10.89
N ASP A 66 -2.95 -3.58 11.36
CA ASP A 66 -4.19 -4.33 11.28
C ASP A 66 -4.97 -3.88 10.06
N SER A 67 -4.76 -4.58 8.94
CA SER A 67 -5.45 -4.30 7.68
C SER A 67 -6.96 -4.45 7.76
N LYS A 68 -7.52 -5.16 8.76
CA LYS A 68 -8.98 -5.23 8.93
C LYS A 68 -9.50 -3.92 9.50
N ALA A 69 -8.89 -3.45 10.59
CA ALA A 69 -9.25 -2.21 11.24
C ALA A 69 -8.84 -0.96 10.43
N GLY A 70 -7.78 -1.04 9.62
CA GLY A 70 -7.20 0.12 8.95
C GLY A 70 -6.47 1.05 9.93
N TYR A 71 -5.76 0.47 10.89
CA TYR A 71 -4.97 1.16 11.90
C TYR A 71 -3.76 0.31 12.32
N LEU A 72 -2.72 0.97 12.81
CA LEU A 72 -1.66 0.33 13.58
C LEU A 72 -2.13 0.02 15.00
N TYR A 73 -1.72 -1.13 15.52
CA TYR A 73 -1.75 -1.37 16.95
C TYR A 73 -0.80 -0.42 17.69
N ASP A 74 -1.14 -0.12 18.94
CA ASP A 74 -0.27 0.57 19.86
C ASP A 74 1.06 -0.20 20.02
N PHE A 75 2.17 0.53 19.94
CA PHE A 75 3.50 -0.07 19.96
C PHE A 75 3.92 -0.54 21.36
N SER A 76 3.17 -0.20 22.40
CA SER A 76 3.47 -0.62 23.76
C SER A 76 2.82 -1.97 24.08
N ALA A 77 3.58 -2.84 24.76
CA ALA A 77 3.03 -4.08 25.31
C ALA A 77 2.04 -3.84 26.47
N SER A 78 1.91 -2.59 26.94
CA SER A 78 1.06 -2.20 28.08
C SER A 78 -0.42 -2.04 27.73
N THR A 79 -0.77 -1.92 26.44
CA THR A 79 -2.15 -1.67 26.04
C THR A 79 -2.64 -2.80 25.13
N ALA A 80 -3.45 -3.71 25.67
CA ALA A 80 -3.95 -4.85 24.90
C ALA A 80 -4.77 -4.39 23.67
N LEU A 81 -4.20 -4.61 22.48
CA LEU A 81 -4.83 -4.48 21.15
C LEU A 81 -5.59 -3.16 20.93
N ARG A 82 -5.07 -2.04 21.43
CA ARG A 82 -5.61 -0.72 21.07
C ARG A 82 -4.96 -0.24 19.78
N HIS A 83 -5.73 0.49 18.98
CA HIS A 83 -5.26 1.16 17.78
C HIS A 83 -4.82 2.58 18.12
N GLU A 84 -3.73 3.06 17.51
CA GLU A 84 -3.23 4.43 17.70
C GLU A 84 -3.42 5.25 16.41
N THR A 85 -4.10 6.39 16.51
CA THR A 85 -4.52 7.20 15.36
C THR A 85 -3.36 7.90 14.66
N ARG A 86 -2.44 8.52 15.41
CA ARG A 86 -1.42 9.44 14.88
C ARG A 86 -0.32 8.71 14.11
N SER A 87 0.23 7.65 14.68
CA SER A 87 1.16 6.71 14.04
C SER A 87 0.53 6.06 12.81
N SER A 88 -0.76 5.72 12.85
CA SER A 88 -1.47 5.22 11.65
C SER A 88 -1.47 6.24 10.52
N VAL A 89 -1.69 7.53 10.80
CA VAL A 89 -1.61 8.59 9.78
C VAL A 89 -0.20 8.71 9.19
N TRP A 90 0.85 8.64 10.03
CA TRP A 90 2.23 8.65 9.54
C TRP A 90 2.54 7.45 8.64
N TYR A 91 2.03 6.28 9.01
CA TYR A 91 2.14 5.07 8.20
C TYR A 91 1.41 5.23 6.86
N ALA A 92 0.21 5.84 6.83
CA ALA A 92 -0.50 6.12 5.59
C ALA A 92 0.33 7.00 4.61
N PHE A 93 1.02 8.03 5.12
CA PHE A 93 1.92 8.82 4.27
C PHE A 93 3.13 8.00 3.79
N GLY A 94 3.65 7.11 4.63
CA GLY A 94 4.69 6.16 4.26
C GLY A 94 4.25 5.19 3.16
N LEU A 95 3.02 4.66 3.24
CA LEU A 95 2.41 3.84 2.20
C LEU A 95 2.31 4.60 0.88
N LEU A 96 1.85 5.86 0.89
CA LEU A 96 1.79 6.70 -0.31
C LEU A 96 3.18 7.00 -0.89
N ALA A 97 4.20 7.17 -0.04
CA ALA A 97 5.58 7.36 -0.49
C ALA A 97 6.18 6.07 -1.08
N ARG A 98 5.84 4.92 -0.51
CA ARG A 98 6.28 3.59 -0.96
C ARG A 98 5.59 3.18 -2.27
N ASN A 99 4.29 3.46 -2.39
CA ASN A 99 3.45 3.31 -3.57
C ASN A 99 3.58 1.96 -4.29
N ARG A 100 3.45 0.85 -3.54
CA ARG A 100 3.52 -0.52 -4.09
C ARG A 100 2.26 -1.32 -3.74
N GLY A 101 1.80 -2.14 -4.69
CA GLY A 101 0.65 -3.02 -4.47
C GLY A 101 -0.57 -2.23 -3.98
N ASP A 102 -1.10 -2.63 -2.82
CA ASP A 102 -2.31 -2.05 -2.22
C ASP A 102 -2.01 -0.85 -1.30
N ASP A 103 -0.77 -0.36 -1.25
CA ASP A 103 -0.35 0.74 -0.36
C ASP A 103 -1.28 1.96 -0.46
N VAL A 104 -1.69 2.36 -1.67
CA VAL A 104 -2.59 3.51 -1.88
C VAL A 104 -3.98 3.26 -1.29
N ALA A 105 -4.54 2.06 -1.48
CA ALA A 105 -5.86 1.71 -0.98
C ALA A 105 -5.88 1.63 0.55
N GLU A 106 -4.83 1.05 1.16
CA GLU A 106 -4.70 0.97 2.61
C GLU A 106 -4.44 2.36 3.23
N ALA A 107 -3.67 3.23 2.56
CA ALA A 107 -3.50 4.61 2.98
C ALA A 107 -4.83 5.40 2.96
N GLU A 108 -5.60 5.26 1.88
CA GLU A 108 -6.93 5.87 1.76
C GLU A 108 -7.85 5.39 2.88
N LYS A 109 -7.86 4.08 3.16
CA LYS A 109 -8.63 3.49 4.24
C LYS A 109 -8.28 4.09 5.60
N ILE A 110 -6.99 4.21 5.94
CA ILE A 110 -6.56 4.82 7.20
C ILE A 110 -7.06 6.27 7.28
N ILE A 111 -6.83 7.08 6.25
CA ILE A 111 -7.22 8.49 6.24
C ILE A 111 -8.73 8.65 6.40
N ALA A 112 -9.52 7.85 5.67
CA ALA A 112 -10.98 7.86 5.77
C ALA A 112 -11.45 7.47 7.18
N ASN A 113 -10.85 6.44 7.77
CA ASN A 113 -11.16 6.01 9.13
C ASN A 113 -10.86 7.12 10.15
N VAL A 114 -9.71 7.78 10.05
CA VAL A 114 -9.33 8.87 10.96
C VAL A 114 -10.28 10.05 10.85
N ILE A 115 -10.66 10.46 9.64
CA ILE A 115 -11.66 11.51 9.41
C ILE A 115 -13.02 11.11 10.00
N SER A 116 -13.41 9.84 9.85
CA SER A 116 -14.69 9.34 10.36
C SER A 116 -14.75 9.34 11.90
N GLY A 117 -13.61 9.11 12.55
CA GLY A 117 -13.47 9.01 14.00
C GLY A 117 -13.20 10.33 14.72
N GLN A 118 -13.07 11.46 14.02
CA GLN A 118 -12.97 12.78 14.66
C GLN A 118 -14.29 13.15 15.36
N PHE A 119 -14.19 13.89 16.47
CA PHE A 119 -15.36 14.52 17.08
C PHE A 119 -15.99 15.50 16.08
N LYS A 120 -17.32 15.46 15.94
CA LYS A 120 -18.06 16.30 14.99
C LYS A 120 -18.93 17.34 15.69
N VAL A 121 -18.94 17.32 17.01
CA VAL A 121 -19.70 18.24 17.85
C VAL A 121 -18.69 19.17 18.52
N GLU A 122 -18.77 20.47 18.22
CA GLU A 122 -17.85 21.49 18.71
C GLU A 122 -17.77 21.53 20.25
N SER A 123 -18.88 21.23 20.95
CA SER A 123 -18.90 21.13 22.41
C SER A 123 -18.16 19.91 22.98
N GLU A 124 -17.96 18.87 22.17
CA GLU A 124 -17.18 17.67 22.54
C GLU A 124 -15.71 17.80 22.10
N GLU A 125 -15.42 18.75 21.21
CA GLU A 125 -14.09 19.01 20.71
C GLU A 125 -13.21 19.56 21.85
N TRP A 126 -13.62 20.63 22.55
CA TRP A 126 -12.79 21.33 23.57
C TRP A 126 -13.53 21.81 24.84
N SER A 127 -14.19 20.94 25.59
CA SER A 127 -14.88 21.32 26.85
C SER A 127 -13.97 21.66 28.05
N VAL A 128 -12.74 22.16 27.84
CA VAL A 128 -11.77 22.55 28.89
C VAL A 128 -11.31 24.01 28.81
N ILE A 129 -11.72 24.79 27.80
CA ILE A 129 -11.25 26.18 27.64
C ILE A 129 -12.04 27.23 28.47
N ASP A 130 -13.03 26.79 29.26
CA ASP A 130 -13.77 27.66 30.20
C ASP A 130 -13.60 27.24 31.69
N ARG A 131 -12.36 26.99 32.15
CA ARG A 131 -12.08 26.84 33.60
C ARG A 131 -10.94 27.73 34.08
#